data_AF-A0A8J2QT56-F1
#
_entry.id   AF-A0A8J2QT56-F1
#
_cell.length_a   1.000
_cell.length_b   1.000
_cell.length_c   1.000
_cell.angle_alpha   90.00
_cell.angle_beta   90.00
_cell.angle_gamma   90.00
#
_symmetry.space_group_name_H-M   'P 1'
#
loop_
_entity.id
_entity.type
_entity.pdbx_description
1 polymer ?
#
loop_
_entity_poly.entity_id
_entity_poly.type
_entity_poly.pdbx_seq_one_letter_code
_entity_poly.pdbx_strand_id
1 'polypeptide(L)'
;MDPGILCFHHCDHKVFCTIIPEKCPVCQQKLDRYDYNLLPFSDYYNSKDLHIGVTNSQGCVIEFSQEGVSGIDLESKKWNECERSLDWDQCLLLEQFDEVWNEIWDSVLLKVSLSPLWEAERYHEERHNCFTFVLAFLRALDCGELSERAQDPKQFCKQYVVPRTSAAGKYISLYRQLKRQSYFVQKQ
;
A
#
# COMPACT_ATOMS: atom_id res chain seq x y z
N MET A 1 -15.64 10.81 -12.13
CA MET A 1 -14.54 10.31 -11.28
C MET A 1 -14.00 11.47 -10.49
N ASP A 2 -13.79 11.31 -9.18
CA ASP A 2 -13.17 12.32 -8.32
C ASP A 2 -11.66 12.39 -8.63
N PRO A 3 -11.11 13.53 -9.08
CA PRO A 3 -9.70 13.69 -9.42
C PRO A 3 -8.80 13.81 -8.17
N GLY A 4 -9.19 13.34 -6.99
CA GLY A 4 -8.30 13.34 -5.82
C GLY A 4 -7.76 14.73 -5.44
N ILE A 5 -6.58 14.76 -4.80
CA ILE A 5 -5.90 16.01 -4.42
C ILE A 5 -4.98 16.49 -5.55
N LEU A 6 -5.20 17.72 -5.99
CA LEU A 6 -4.36 18.49 -6.90
C LEU A 6 -3.39 19.37 -6.09
N CYS A 7 -2.18 19.60 -6.59
CA CYS A 7 -1.18 20.45 -5.96
C CYS A 7 -0.61 21.46 -6.97
N PHE A 8 -0.55 22.74 -6.60
CA PHE A 8 0.16 23.77 -7.37
C PHE A 8 1.00 24.68 -6.46
N HIS A 9 1.96 25.39 -7.03
CA HIS A 9 2.82 26.34 -6.31
C HIS A 9 2.54 27.76 -6.76
N HIS A 10 2.39 28.67 -5.79
CA HIS A 10 2.21 30.10 -6.04
C HIS A 10 2.58 30.91 -4.79
N CYS A 11 3.24 32.06 -4.92
CA CYS A 11 3.65 32.91 -3.79
C CYS A 11 4.45 32.17 -2.69
N ASP A 12 5.39 31.29 -3.06
CA ASP A 12 6.17 30.47 -2.11
C ASP A 12 5.31 29.58 -1.21
N HIS A 13 4.09 29.28 -1.65
CA HIS A 13 3.17 28.37 -0.98
C HIS A 13 2.84 27.18 -1.86
N LYS A 14 2.76 26.01 -1.24
CA LYS A 14 2.09 24.84 -1.82
C LYS A 14 0.61 24.95 -1.52
N VAL A 15 -0.21 24.96 -2.56
CA VAL A 15 -1.66 24.95 -2.44
C VAL A 15 -2.19 23.61 -2.93
N PHE A 16 -2.98 22.97 -2.08
CA PHE A 16 -3.64 21.71 -2.37
C PHE A 16 -5.14 21.95 -2.52
N CYS A 17 -5.81 21.29 -3.46
CA CYS A 17 -7.24 21.48 -3.73
C CYS A 17 -7.84 20.27 -4.46
N THR A 18 -9.17 20.10 -4.43
CA THR A 18 -9.89 19.09 -5.25
C THR A 18 -10.30 19.66 -6.61
N ILE A 19 -10.39 20.98 -6.71
CA ILE A 19 -10.64 21.75 -7.93
C ILE A 19 -9.75 22.98 -7.85
N ILE A 20 -8.95 23.26 -8.90
CA ILE A 20 -8.12 24.49 -8.94
C ILE A 20 -9.05 25.71 -8.88
N PRO A 21 -8.87 26.62 -7.89
CA PRO A 21 -9.62 27.85 -7.83
C PRO A 21 -9.21 28.80 -8.97
N GLU A 22 -10.12 29.64 -9.46
CA GLU A 22 -9.78 30.61 -10.52
C GLU A 22 -8.74 31.65 -10.08
N LYS A 23 -8.62 31.86 -8.76
CA LYS A 23 -7.68 32.80 -8.13
C LYS A 23 -6.90 32.12 -7.01
N CYS A 24 -5.64 32.52 -6.84
CA CYS A 24 -4.79 32.10 -5.74
C CYS A 24 -5.45 32.49 -4.40
N PRO A 25 -5.61 31.54 -3.45
CA PRO A 25 -6.21 31.85 -2.15
C PRO A 25 -5.35 32.78 -1.28
N VAL A 26 -4.07 32.96 -1.63
CA VAL A 26 -3.14 33.82 -0.87
C VAL A 26 -3.08 35.24 -1.44
N CYS A 27 -2.78 35.39 -2.74
CA CYS A 27 -2.56 36.71 -3.34
C CYS A 27 -3.69 37.19 -4.27
N GLN A 28 -4.73 36.38 -4.47
CA GLN A 28 -5.90 36.69 -5.32
C GLN A 28 -5.61 36.86 -6.83
N GLN A 29 -4.39 36.56 -7.30
CA GLN A 29 -4.04 36.56 -8.73
C GLN A 29 -4.63 35.34 -9.45
N LYS A 30 -4.94 35.46 -10.74
CA LYS A 30 -5.46 34.35 -11.56
C LYS A 30 -4.41 33.25 -11.71
N LEU A 31 -4.86 31.99 -11.67
CA LEU A 31 -3.99 30.81 -11.84
C LEU A 31 -4.09 30.27 -13.26
N ASP A 32 -2.95 30.14 -13.94
CA ASP A 32 -2.85 29.51 -15.27
C ASP A 32 -2.52 28.00 -15.12
N ARG A 33 -3.20 27.15 -15.90
CA ARG A 33 -3.31 25.68 -15.70
C ARG A 33 -2.07 24.89 -16.15
N TYR A 34 -1.77 23.80 -15.43
CA TYR A 34 -1.55 22.40 -15.88
C TYR A 34 -0.46 21.69 -15.06
N ASP A 35 -0.87 20.70 -14.25
CA ASP A 35 -0.34 19.32 -14.16
C ASP A 35 -0.82 18.65 -12.85
N TYR A 36 -1.43 17.47 -12.97
CA TYR A 36 -2.13 16.79 -11.88
C TYR A 36 -1.67 15.34 -11.73
N ASN A 37 -1.43 14.90 -10.50
CA ASN A 37 -1.28 13.48 -10.15
C ASN A 37 -2.44 13.06 -9.24
N LEU A 38 -3.14 11.98 -9.62
CA LEU A 38 -4.33 11.44 -8.96
C LEU A 38 -3.97 10.26 -8.06
N LEU A 39 -4.43 10.24 -6.81
CA LEU A 39 -4.43 9.04 -5.94
C LEU A 39 -5.65 9.04 -5.00
N PRO A 40 -6.71 8.26 -5.22
CA PRO A 40 -7.81 8.18 -4.27
C PRO A 40 -7.46 7.29 -3.07
N PHE A 41 -7.47 7.84 -1.86
CA PHE A 41 -7.49 7.09 -0.60
C PHE A 41 -8.35 7.88 0.39
N SER A 42 -9.54 7.38 0.76
CA SER A 42 -10.54 8.18 1.50
C SER A 42 -10.70 7.83 2.98
N ASP A 43 -10.41 6.60 3.40
CA ASP A 43 -10.93 6.08 4.67
C ASP A 43 -9.91 5.55 5.70
N TYR A 44 -8.61 5.66 5.45
CA TYR A 44 -7.59 5.28 6.44
C TYR A 44 -7.37 6.34 7.55
N TYR A 45 -7.01 5.89 8.74
CA TYR A 45 -6.57 6.69 9.89
C TYR A 45 -5.51 5.88 10.66
N ASN A 46 -4.57 6.56 11.31
CA ASN A 46 -3.34 5.93 11.83
C ASN A 46 -3.55 4.82 12.88
N SER A 47 -4.74 4.71 13.47
CA SER A 47 -5.08 3.67 14.45
C SER A 47 -5.92 2.53 13.87
N LYS A 48 -6.08 2.46 12.54
CA LYS A 48 -6.74 1.33 11.88
C LYS A 48 -5.72 0.21 11.70
N ASP A 49 -6.07 -1.00 12.15
CA ASP A 49 -5.26 -2.18 11.88
C ASP A 49 -5.19 -2.44 10.38
N LEU A 50 -3.96 -2.59 9.89
CA LEU A 50 -3.67 -2.80 8.48
C LEU A 50 -3.35 -4.27 8.25
N HIS A 51 -4.01 -4.86 7.26
CA HIS A 51 -3.66 -6.16 6.74
C HIS A 51 -2.52 -6.04 5.72
N ILE A 52 -1.70 -7.09 5.59
CA ILE A 52 -0.56 -7.10 4.66
C ILE A 52 -0.51 -8.43 3.89
N GLY A 53 -0.29 -8.32 2.58
CA GLY A 53 -0.25 -9.43 1.65
C GLY A 53 0.80 -9.20 0.57
N VAL A 54 1.05 -10.22 -0.22
CA VAL A 54 2.04 -10.21 -1.32
C VAL A 54 1.33 -10.53 -2.62
N THR A 55 1.55 -9.74 -3.65
CA THR A 55 1.00 -10.04 -4.98
C THR A 55 1.92 -10.97 -5.75
N ASN A 56 1.36 -11.93 -6.50
CA ASN A 56 2.13 -12.62 -7.55
C ASN A 56 2.32 -11.72 -8.79
N SER A 57 3.04 -12.20 -9.79
CA SER A 57 3.28 -11.48 -11.05
C SER A 57 2.01 -11.18 -11.86
N GLN A 58 0.91 -11.88 -11.59
CA GLN A 58 -0.40 -11.71 -12.23
C GLN A 58 -1.31 -10.73 -11.46
N GLY A 59 -0.83 -10.16 -10.36
CA GLY A 59 -1.60 -9.26 -9.50
C GLY A 59 -2.60 -9.96 -8.57
N CYS A 60 -2.53 -11.28 -8.42
CA CYS A 60 -3.28 -12.01 -7.40
C CYS A 60 -2.69 -11.68 -6.03
N VAL A 61 -3.51 -11.33 -5.05
CA VAL A 61 -3.05 -11.10 -3.68
C VAL A 61 -3.05 -12.42 -2.92
N ILE A 62 -1.90 -12.74 -2.32
CA ILE A 62 -1.71 -13.86 -1.41
C ILE A 62 -1.58 -13.29 -0.01
N GLU A 63 -2.42 -13.75 0.90
CA GLU A 63 -2.43 -13.34 2.30
C GLU A 63 -2.61 -14.55 3.22
N PHE A 64 -2.31 -14.35 4.50
CA PHE A 64 -2.51 -15.35 5.54
C PHE A 64 -3.42 -14.79 6.63
N SER A 65 -4.58 -15.43 6.80
CA SER A 65 -5.63 -15.03 7.74
C SER A 65 -6.02 -16.21 8.65
N GLN A 66 -7.07 -16.02 9.45
CA GLN A 66 -7.63 -17.07 10.30
C GLN A 66 -8.14 -18.27 9.47
N GLU A 67 -8.45 -18.06 8.19
CA GLU A 67 -8.88 -19.10 7.25
C GLU A 67 -7.70 -19.80 6.55
N GLY A 68 -6.46 -19.45 6.90
CA GLY A 68 -5.25 -19.95 6.26
C GLY A 68 -4.77 -19.04 5.12
N VAL A 69 -4.01 -19.62 4.18
CA VAL A 69 -3.51 -18.88 3.01
C VAL A 69 -4.60 -18.79 1.95
N SER A 70 -4.85 -17.59 1.45
CA SER A 70 -5.73 -17.33 0.32
C SER A 70 -4.95 -16.95 -0.96
N GLY A 71 -5.61 -17.00 -2.12
CA GLY A 71 -4.99 -16.72 -3.43
C GLY A 71 -4.37 -17.93 -4.14
N ILE A 72 -4.43 -19.12 -3.52
CA ILE A 72 -3.95 -20.39 -4.08
C ILE A 72 -5.00 -21.47 -3.90
N ASP A 73 -5.12 -22.36 -4.89
CA ASP A 73 -5.83 -23.62 -4.80
C ASP A 73 -4.88 -24.67 -4.22
N LEU A 74 -5.17 -25.12 -3.00
CA LEU A 74 -4.36 -26.11 -2.28
C LEU A 74 -4.44 -27.51 -2.90
N GLU A 75 -5.52 -27.85 -3.61
CA GLU A 75 -5.69 -29.14 -4.29
C GLU A 75 -4.86 -29.19 -5.57
N SER A 76 -4.99 -28.17 -6.43
CA SER A 76 -4.26 -28.11 -7.69
C SER A 76 -2.84 -27.52 -7.57
N LYS A 77 -2.51 -26.94 -6.41
CA LYS A 77 -1.24 -26.26 -6.10
C LYS A 77 -0.92 -25.14 -7.09
N LYS A 78 -1.92 -24.39 -7.50
CA LYS A 78 -1.83 -23.29 -8.46
C LYS A 78 -2.48 -22.03 -7.92
N TRP A 79 -2.12 -20.89 -8.49
CA TRP A 79 -2.80 -19.62 -8.21
C TRP A 79 -4.29 -19.75 -8.51
N ASN A 80 -5.13 -19.22 -7.62
CA ASN A 80 -6.53 -19.03 -7.95
C ASN A 80 -6.66 -18.04 -9.10
N GLU A 81 -7.75 -18.15 -9.87
CA GLU A 81 -8.10 -17.07 -10.80
C GLU A 81 -8.20 -15.76 -10.01
N CYS A 82 -7.57 -14.69 -10.51
CA CYS A 82 -7.55 -13.37 -9.88
C CYS A 82 -8.95 -12.76 -9.85
N GLU A 83 -9.84 -13.29 -9.02
CA GLU A 83 -11.02 -12.56 -8.61
C GLU A 83 -10.54 -11.43 -7.71
N ARG A 84 -10.98 -10.20 -8.02
CA ARG A 84 -10.64 -9.02 -7.21
C ARG A 84 -11.14 -9.28 -5.80
N SER A 85 -10.24 -9.64 -4.88
CA SER A 85 -10.59 -9.72 -3.48
C SER A 85 -11.13 -8.35 -3.06
N LEU A 86 -12.41 -8.32 -2.69
CA LEU A 86 -13.11 -7.09 -2.30
C LEU A 86 -12.45 -6.46 -1.07
N ASP A 87 -11.70 -7.25 -0.29
CA ASP A 87 -11.03 -6.83 0.93
C ASP A 87 -9.76 -6.00 0.68
N TRP A 88 -9.27 -5.96 -0.57
CA TRP A 88 -8.06 -5.23 -0.98
C TRP A 88 -8.37 -4.02 -1.89
N ASP A 89 -9.55 -3.42 -1.75
CA ASP A 89 -10.00 -2.27 -2.56
C ASP A 89 -9.20 -0.96 -2.29
N GLN A 90 -8.55 -0.86 -1.14
CA GLN A 90 -7.71 0.29 -0.74
C GLN A 90 -6.35 -0.19 -0.24
N CYS A 91 -5.45 -0.51 -1.18
CA CYS A 91 -4.10 -0.98 -0.90
C CYS A 91 -3.06 0.13 -0.86
N LEU A 92 -2.08 -0.03 0.05
CA LEU A 92 -0.87 0.77 0.05
C LEU A 92 0.31 -0.08 -0.40
N LEU A 93 0.79 0.16 -1.61
CA LEU A 93 1.95 -0.56 -2.15
C LEU A 93 3.20 -0.21 -1.36
N LEU A 94 3.83 -1.22 -0.76
CA LEU A 94 5.09 -1.04 -0.05
C LEU A 94 6.25 -1.07 -1.03
N GLU A 95 6.44 -2.13 -1.81
CA GLU A 95 7.55 -2.20 -2.76
C GLU A 95 7.10 -2.86 -4.07
N GLN A 96 7.80 -2.52 -5.15
CA GLN A 96 7.63 -3.12 -6.46
C GLN A 96 8.98 -3.62 -6.96
N PHE A 97 8.98 -4.81 -7.56
CA PHE A 97 10.17 -5.41 -8.15
C PHE A 97 10.14 -5.31 -9.68
N ASP A 98 11.32 -5.43 -10.27
CA ASP A 98 11.48 -5.56 -11.72
C ASP A 98 10.88 -6.90 -12.19
N GLU A 99 10.31 -6.90 -13.39
CA GLU A 99 9.66 -8.06 -14.01
C GLU A 99 10.62 -9.26 -14.15
N VAL A 100 11.93 -8.99 -14.18
CA VAL A 100 12.99 -10.01 -14.17
C VAL A 100 12.88 -10.95 -12.96
N TRP A 101 12.30 -10.49 -11.85
CA TRP A 101 12.11 -11.31 -10.65
C TRP A 101 10.84 -12.16 -10.66
N ASN A 102 9.92 -11.97 -11.61
CA ASN A 102 8.59 -12.59 -11.58
C ASN A 102 8.62 -14.11 -11.40
N GLU A 103 9.51 -14.82 -12.13
CA GLU A 103 9.60 -16.28 -12.03
C GLU A 103 10.07 -16.74 -10.64
N ILE A 104 11.11 -16.10 -10.11
CA ILE A 104 11.68 -16.43 -8.79
C ILE A 104 10.68 -16.05 -7.70
N TRP A 105 10.10 -14.86 -7.81
CA TRP A 105 9.09 -14.33 -6.90
C TRP A 105 7.90 -15.26 -6.76
N ASP A 106 7.28 -15.64 -7.88
CA ASP A 106 6.13 -16.53 -7.90
C ASP A 106 6.50 -17.93 -7.39
N SER A 107 7.66 -18.46 -7.77
CA SER A 107 8.12 -19.78 -7.31
C SER A 107 8.31 -19.82 -5.79
N VAL A 108 8.97 -18.81 -5.22
CA VAL A 108 9.20 -18.68 -3.77
C VAL A 108 7.88 -18.46 -3.05
N LEU A 109 7.02 -17.57 -3.55
CA LEU A 109 5.73 -17.27 -2.94
C LEU A 109 4.85 -18.52 -2.90
N LEU A 110 4.80 -19.29 -3.99
CA LEU A 110 4.03 -20.54 -4.06
C LEU A 110 4.58 -21.57 -3.06
N LYS A 111 5.92 -21.73 -3.02
CA LYS A 111 6.58 -22.66 -2.10
C LYS A 111 6.31 -22.31 -0.63
N VAL A 112 6.39 -21.03 -0.27
CA VAL A 112 6.12 -20.56 1.10
C VAL A 112 4.66 -20.82 1.44
N SER A 113 3.74 -20.45 0.54
CA SER A 113 2.31 -20.60 0.74
C SER A 113 1.84 -22.05 0.90
N LEU A 114 2.46 -22.99 0.19
CA LEU A 114 2.16 -24.42 0.30
C LEU A 114 2.78 -25.09 1.55
N SER A 115 3.50 -24.34 2.38
CA SER A 115 4.09 -24.87 3.61
C SER A 115 3.00 -25.13 4.66
N PRO A 116 3.02 -26.28 5.36
CA PRO A 116 2.06 -26.58 6.44
C PRO A 116 2.20 -25.64 7.65
N LEU A 117 3.22 -24.76 7.65
CA LEU A 117 3.33 -23.69 8.64
C LEU A 117 2.22 -22.64 8.51
N TRP A 118 1.56 -22.53 7.36
CA TRP A 118 0.54 -21.51 7.08
C TRP A 118 -0.87 -22.09 6.95
N GLU A 119 -1.12 -23.21 7.61
CA GLU A 119 -2.47 -23.74 7.81
C GLU A 119 -3.26 -22.85 8.79
N ALA A 120 -4.59 -22.82 8.64
CA ALA A 120 -5.50 -22.00 9.44
C ALA A 120 -5.31 -22.21 10.96
N GLU A 121 -5.10 -23.46 11.37
CA GLU A 121 -4.92 -23.88 12.77
C GLU A 121 -3.63 -23.32 13.39
N ARG A 122 -2.68 -22.87 12.57
CA ARG A 122 -1.41 -22.29 13.01
C ARG A 122 -1.52 -20.78 13.20
N TYR A 123 -2.62 -20.16 12.77
CA TYR A 123 -2.80 -18.72 12.88
C TYR A 123 -2.82 -18.27 14.34
N HIS A 124 -2.07 -17.21 14.63
CA HIS A 124 -2.05 -16.53 15.91
C HIS A 124 -1.84 -15.04 15.70
N GLU A 125 -2.82 -14.24 16.09
CA GLU A 125 -2.87 -12.78 15.83
C GLU A 125 -1.59 -12.04 16.24
N GLU A 126 -0.97 -12.36 17.38
CA GLU A 126 0.26 -11.68 17.81
C GLU A 126 1.58 -12.29 17.32
N ARG A 127 1.61 -13.59 16.98
CA ARG A 127 2.87 -14.35 16.84
C ARG A 127 3.06 -15.02 15.49
N HIS A 128 1.97 -15.32 14.80
CA HIS A 128 1.97 -16.06 13.53
C HIS A 128 0.76 -15.62 12.70
N ASN A 129 0.92 -14.48 12.02
CA ASN A 129 -0.14 -13.77 11.31
C ASN A 129 0.32 -13.37 9.89
N CYS A 130 -0.54 -12.62 9.17
CA CYS A 130 -0.23 -12.05 7.85
C CYS A 130 1.14 -11.36 7.77
N PHE A 131 1.53 -10.60 8.80
CA PHE A 131 2.81 -9.91 8.81
C PHE A 131 3.98 -10.88 8.87
N THR A 132 3.90 -11.91 9.72
CA THR A 132 4.93 -12.94 9.77
C THR A 132 5.02 -13.77 8.49
N PHE A 133 3.90 -13.96 7.79
CA PHE A 133 3.85 -14.60 6.47
C PHE A 133 4.65 -13.81 5.43
N VAL A 134 4.40 -12.51 5.33
CA VAL A 134 5.16 -11.64 4.41
C VAL A 134 6.64 -11.63 4.75
N LEU A 135 7.01 -11.55 6.03
CA LEU A 135 8.41 -11.60 6.42
C LEU A 135 9.06 -12.96 6.08
N ALA A 136 8.35 -14.07 6.25
CA ALA A 136 8.87 -15.39 5.88
C ALA A 136 9.09 -15.52 4.38
N PHE A 137 8.16 -15.01 3.57
CA PHE A 137 8.32 -14.92 2.12
C PHE A 137 9.55 -14.08 1.73
N LEU A 138 9.67 -12.86 2.26
CA LEU A 138 10.80 -11.98 1.95
C LEU A 138 12.14 -12.59 2.36
N ARG A 139 12.20 -13.24 3.52
CA ARG A 139 13.42 -13.96 3.95
C ARG A 139 13.75 -15.14 3.04
N ALA A 140 12.75 -15.84 2.52
CA ALA A 140 12.93 -16.96 1.60
C ALA A 140 13.34 -16.51 0.19
N LEU A 141 12.99 -15.28 -0.21
CA LEU A 141 13.41 -14.69 -1.48
C LEU A 141 14.92 -14.42 -1.53
N ASP A 142 15.53 -14.17 -0.36
CA ASP A 142 16.98 -13.93 -0.19
C ASP A 142 17.55 -12.89 -1.17
N CYS A 143 16.74 -11.85 -1.42
CA CYS A 143 17.03 -10.78 -2.36
C CYS A 143 17.35 -9.47 -1.63
N GLY A 144 18.63 -9.11 -1.61
CA GLY A 144 19.12 -7.76 -1.31
C GLY A 144 18.66 -7.16 0.03
N GLU A 145 18.61 -5.83 0.07
CA GLU A 145 18.30 -5.08 1.30
C GLU A 145 16.89 -5.42 1.83
N LEU A 146 15.90 -5.68 0.98
CA LEU A 146 14.54 -6.01 1.44
C LEU A 146 14.53 -7.27 2.33
N SER A 147 15.26 -8.30 1.90
CA SER A 147 15.32 -9.58 2.61
C SER A 147 16.16 -9.48 3.88
N GLU A 148 17.25 -8.72 3.85
CA GLU A 148 18.06 -8.39 5.04
C GLU A 148 17.21 -7.70 6.10
N ARG A 149 16.43 -6.69 5.70
CA ARG A 149 15.58 -5.90 6.60
C ARG A 149 14.38 -6.69 7.11
N ALA A 150 13.88 -7.64 6.33
CA ALA A 150 12.83 -8.56 6.76
C ALA A 150 13.26 -9.47 7.92
N GLN A 151 14.57 -9.64 8.18
CA GLN A 151 15.06 -10.40 9.34
C GLN A 151 14.65 -9.76 10.68
N ASP A 152 14.57 -8.42 10.72
CA ASP A 152 14.11 -7.67 11.90
C ASP A 152 12.76 -6.98 11.59
N PRO A 153 11.64 -7.48 12.14
CA PRO A 153 10.32 -6.90 11.92
C PRO A 153 10.25 -5.40 12.22
N LYS A 154 11.01 -4.90 13.22
CA LYS A 154 11.02 -3.47 13.57
C LYS A 154 11.74 -2.64 12.52
N GLN A 155 12.83 -3.15 11.95
CA GLN A 155 13.54 -2.47 10.87
C GLN A 155 12.71 -2.45 9.59
N PHE A 156 12.10 -3.58 9.24
CA PHE A 156 11.19 -3.66 8.11
C PHE A 156 10.07 -2.62 8.23
N CYS A 157 9.40 -2.56 9.39
CA CYS A 157 8.38 -1.55 9.64
C CYS A 157 8.91 -0.12 9.49
N LYS A 158 10.06 0.18 10.11
CA LYS A 158 10.64 1.53 10.10
C LYS A 158 10.98 2.01 8.68
N GLN A 159 11.50 1.14 7.83
CA GLN A 159 11.98 1.50 6.50
C GLN A 159 10.89 1.40 5.42
N TYR A 160 10.02 0.39 5.51
CA TYR A 160 9.08 0.10 4.44
C TYR A 160 7.66 0.50 4.78
N VAL A 161 7.17 0.19 5.98
CA VAL A 161 5.77 0.44 6.36
C VAL A 161 5.54 1.89 6.77
N VAL A 162 6.28 2.37 7.77
CA VAL A 162 6.09 3.69 8.40
C VAL A 162 6.13 4.84 7.38
N PRO A 163 7.06 4.90 6.41
CA PRO A 163 7.09 6.00 5.46
C PRO A 163 5.85 6.06 4.57
N ARG A 164 5.37 4.90 4.07
CA ARG A 164 4.16 4.84 3.26
C ARG A 164 2.91 5.14 4.07
N THR A 165 2.74 4.52 5.23
CA THR A 165 1.54 4.74 6.06
C THR A 165 1.48 6.18 6.57
N SER A 166 2.62 6.79 6.90
CA SER A 166 2.70 8.21 7.25
C SER A 166 2.35 9.12 6.07
N ALA A 167 2.82 8.80 4.87
CA ALA A 167 2.49 9.55 3.66
C ALA A 167 0.98 9.44 3.33
N ALA A 168 0.41 8.23 3.41
CA ALA A 168 -1.02 7.98 3.24
C ALA A 168 -1.85 8.73 4.29
N GLY A 169 -1.45 8.67 5.57
CA GLY A 169 -2.12 9.40 6.65
C GLY A 169 -2.12 10.92 6.43
N LYS A 170 -1.00 11.50 5.96
CA LYS A 170 -0.92 12.92 5.56
C LYS A 170 -1.85 13.21 4.39
N TYR A 171 -1.83 12.37 3.35
CA TYR A 171 -2.69 12.53 2.18
C TYR A 171 -4.17 12.55 2.56
N ILE A 172 -4.61 11.57 3.35
CA ILE A 172 -6.01 11.45 3.75
C ILE A 172 -6.43 12.60 4.65
N SER A 173 -5.56 13.02 5.58
CA SER A 173 -5.82 14.18 6.42
C SER A 173 -6.03 15.43 5.59
N LEU A 174 -5.18 15.63 4.58
CA LEU A 174 -5.29 16.71 3.62
C LEU A 174 -6.57 16.60 2.78
N TYR A 175 -6.88 15.42 2.24
CA TYR A 175 -8.11 15.19 1.46
C TYR A 175 -9.36 15.47 2.28
N ARG A 176 -9.40 15.03 3.54
CA ARG A 176 -10.51 15.31 4.48
C ARG A 176 -10.65 16.81 4.77
N GLN A 177 -9.54 17.53 4.90
CA GLN A 177 -9.57 18.98 5.03
C GLN A 177 -10.11 19.65 3.76
N LEU A 178 -9.71 19.16 2.59
CA LEU A 178 -10.17 19.65 1.28
C LEU A 178 -11.64 19.33 0.97
N LYS A 179 -12.20 18.27 1.58
CA LYS A 179 -13.65 18.06 1.56
C LYS A 179 -14.43 19.11 2.35
N ARG A 180 -13.82 19.67 3.40
CA ARG A 180 -14.44 20.72 4.24
C ARG A 180 -14.21 22.13 3.69
N GLN A 181 -13.08 22.35 3.03
CA GLN A 181 -12.62 23.64 2.52
C GLN A 181 -12.10 23.45 1.10
N SER A 182 -12.42 24.33 0.15
CA SER A 182 -12.03 24.12 -1.26
C SER A 182 -10.51 24.11 -1.52
N TYR A 183 -9.68 24.49 -0.55
CA TYR A 183 -8.22 24.54 -0.67
C TYR A 183 -7.52 24.44 0.70
N PHE A 184 -6.23 24.08 0.68
CA PHE A 184 -5.31 24.07 1.82
C PHE A 184 -3.99 24.74 1.43
N VAL A 185 -3.44 25.60 2.29
CA VAL A 185 -2.20 26.35 2.04
C VAL A 185 -1.12 25.92 3.02
N GLN A 186 0.00 25.40 2.50
CA GLN A 186 1.19 25.07 3.27
C GLN A 186 2.29 26.10 2.99
N LYS A 187 2.77 26.75 4.05
CA LYS A 187 3.98 27.60 3.98
C LYS A 187 5.22 26.69 3.93
N GLN A 188 6.10 26.94 2.95
CA GLN A 188 7.43 26.32 2.89
C GLN A 188 8.42 27.10 3.76
#